data_AF-A0A1T3NI97-F1
#
_entry.id   AF-A0A1T3NI97-F1
#
_cell.length_a   1.000
_cell.length_b   1.000
_cell.length_c   1.000
_cell.angle_alpha   90.00
_cell.angle_beta   90.00
_cell.angle_gamma   90.00
#
_symmetry.space_group_name_H-M   'P 1'
#
loop_
_entity.id
_entity.type
_entity.pdbx_description
1 polymer ?
#
loop_
_entity_poly.entity_id
_entity_poly.type
_entity_poly.pdbx_seq_one_letter_code
_entity_poly.pdbx_strand_id
1 'polypeptide(L)'
;MAVALDAVLAWRGQAWSLADWASSVVLGALVTVTVGILLARRQSLIQEALADLELVEKVAVLSAQVPHLRNRSSSGEIVRVCYDARAGMALLPLARGTMQTEYLETVGAVLDEIERRLATSLDLHATWTGDEWDRFHDVVSRLAEAARVAARRSAIVRAHRTATIDPVTRRLGAFTGTRVPFEVFHHHYTRGRDRIRVRLDWDRFARLVDAPGGGVRIERVQTVIEPRDLAALAPYRSPWYHDPAFPSRGEVDHDDPGAHPIRHEQAVHDRTLVAPGRDARITAVEDWYSARAISGPIHLTLATWAVAPDRILVLDGNHRLAAVARLVGDGCPATITEFRITGAGAVLPPLVPDLAHHLTGPIP
;
A
#
# COMPACT_ATOMS: atom_id res chain seq x y z
N MET A 1 58.67 -28.92 -2.74
CA MET A 1 60.01 -28.32 -2.55
C MET A 1 60.74 -28.89 -1.33
N ALA A 2 60.11 -28.92 -0.14
CA ALA A 2 60.69 -29.52 1.08
C ALA A 2 61.16 -30.98 0.90
N VAL A 3 60.32 -31.84 0.30
CA VAL A 3 60.64 -33.27 0.05
C VAL A 3 61.87 -33.47 -0.86
N ALA A 4 62.08 -32.56 -1.83
CA ALA A 4 63.24 -32.63 -2.72
C ALA A 4 64.53 -32.14 -2.04
N LEU A 5 64.43 -31.18 -1.12
CA LEU A 5 65.55 -30.71 -0.31
C LEU A 5 65.97 -31.77 0.72
N ASP A 6 64.99 -32.44 1.35
CA ASP A 6 65.22 -33.56 2.27
C ASP A 6 65.90 -34.75 1.59
N ALA A 7 65.49 -35.08 0.35
CA ALA A 7 66.14 -36.13 -0.43
C ALA A 7 67.61 -35.81 -0.74
N VAL A 8 67.94 -34.55 -1.00
CA VAL A 8 69.32 -34.10 -1.29
C VAL A 8 70.20 -34.06 -0.03
N LEU A 9 69.64 -33.67 1.13
CA LEU A 9 70.36 -33.63 2.40
C LEU A 9 70.60 -35.04 2.97
N ALA A 10 69.62 -35.93 2.85
CA ALA A 10 69.77 -37.35 3.19
C ALA A 10 70.84 -38.04 2.31
N TRP A 11 70.89 -37.71 1.00
CA TRP A 11 71.91 -38.23 0.08
C TRP A 11 73.34 -37.77 0.42
N ARG A 12 73.50 -36.61 1.07
CA ARG A 12 74.81 -36.09 1.50
C ARG A 12 75.29 -36.57 2.87
N GLY A 13 74.58 -37.51 3.51
CA GLY A 13 75.01 -38.11 4.78
C GLY A 13 74.94 -37.17 5.98
N GLN A 14 74.30 -36.00 5.86
CA GLN A 14 74.00 -35.12 6.98
C GLN A 14 72.63 -35.51 7.53
N ALA A 15 72.62 -36.49 8.44
CA ALA A 15 71.41 -36.85 9.18
C ALA A 15 71.00 -35.64 10.02
N TRP A 16 69.78 -35.14 9.78
CA TRP A 16 69.19 -34.11 10.60
C TRP A 16 69.18 -34.57 12.06
N SER A 17 69.61 -33.71 12.97
CA SER A 17 69.37 -33.98 14.38
C SER A 17 67.86 -33.94 14.64
N LEU A 18 67.40 -34.63 15.69
CA LEU A 18 66.00 -34.52 16.15
C LEU A 18 65.60 -33.05 16.40
N ALA A 19 66.56 -32.20 16.78
CA ALA A 19 66.36 -30.77 16.96
C ALA A 19 66.10 -30.05 15.63
N ASP A 20 66.79 -30.42 14.54
CA ASP A 20 66.56 -29.84 13.21
C ASP A 20 65.15 -30.20 12.69
N TRP A 21 64.72 -31.44 12.91
CA TRP A 21 63.39 -31.91 12.52
C TRP A 21 62.29 -31.18 13.29
N ALA A 22 62.44 -31.06 14.61
CA ALA A 22 61.53 -30.30 15.46
C ALA A 22 61.50 -28.82 15.05
N SER A 23 62.66 -28.22 14.77
CA SER A 23 62.73 -26.81 14.35
C SER A 23 62.00 -26.54 13.04
N SER A 24 62.11 -27.44 12.04
CA SER A 24 61.47 -27.22 10.75
C SER A 24 59.97 -27.48 10.77
N VAL A 25 59.51 -28.45 11.56
CA VAL A 25 58.07 -28.66 11.77
C VAL A 25 57.46 -27.48 12.52
N VAL A 26 58.12 -27.00 13.58
CA VAL A 26 57.66 -25.83 14.34
C VAL A 26 57.70 -24.56 13.48
N LEU A 27 58.75 -24.34 12.69
CA LEU A 27 58.85 -23.20 11.77
C LEU A 27 57.79 -23.28 10.67
N GLY A 28 57.57 -24.45 10.08
CA GLY A 28 56.51 -24.69 9.10
C GLY A 28 55.12 -24.40 9.68
N ALA A 29 54.81 -24.95 10.86
CA ALA A 29 53.55 -24.70 11.55
C ALA A 29 53.38 -23.21 11.91
N LEU A 30 54.41 -22.56 12.46
CA LEU A 30 54.40 -21.14 12.81
C LEU A 30 54.17 -20.27 11.58
N VAL A 31 54.88 -20.53 10.47
CA VAL A 31 54.73 -19.78 9.22
C VAL A 31 53.33 -20.00 8.63
N THR A 32 52.83 -21.24 8.57
CA THR A 32 51.48 -21.51 8.05
C THR A 32 50.41 -20.84 8.89
N VAL A 33 50.50 -20.89 10.22
CA VAL A 33 49.56 -20.22 11.13
C VAL A 33 49.66 -18.70 10.98
N THR A 34 50.87 -18.14 10.98
CA THR A 34 51.08 -16.69 10.91
C THR A 34 50.64 -16.12 9.56
N VAL A 35 51.05 -16.75 8.45
CA VAL A 35 50.64 -16.37 7.08
C VAL A 35 49.14 -16.56 6.91
N GLY A 36 48.57 -17.66 7.42
CA GLY A 36 47.13 -17.91 7.40
C GLY A 36 46.33 -16.82 8.13
N ILE A 37 46.77 -16.43 9.33
CA ILE A 37 46.15 -15.34 10.10
C ILE A 37 46.27 -14.00 9.36
N LEU A 38 47.44 -13.68 8.80
CA LEU A 38 47.66 -12.43 8.06
C LEU A 38 46.83 -12.35 6.77
N LEU A 39 46.74 -13.46 6.03
CA LEU A 39 45.90 -13.57 4.83
C LEU A 39 44.42 -13.44 5.20
N ALA A 40 43.95 -14.14 6.23
CA ALA A 40 42.58 -14.05 6.71
C ALA A 40 42.23 -12.61 7.15
N ARG A 41 43.15 -11.92 7.85
CA ARG A 41 42.99 -10.51 8.21
C ARG A 41 42.90 -9.60 6.99
N ARG A 42 43.78 -9.77 6.00
CA ARG A 42 43.70 -8.97 4.76
C ARG A 42 42.44 -9.24 3.97
N GLN A 43 42.00 -10.50 3.87
CA GLN A 43 40.74 -10.87 3.21
C GLN A 43 39.54 -10.23 3.92
N SER A 44 39.51 -10.25 5.25
CA SER A 44 38.47 -9.57 6.04
C SER A 44 38.43 -8.07 5.74
N LEU A 45 39.58 -7.38 5.72
CA LEU A 45 39.64 -5.95 5.42
C LEU A 45 39.16 -5.62 4.00
N ILE A 46 39.46 -6.48 3.03
CA ILE A 46 38.98 -6.31 1.65
C ILE A 46 37.46 -6.52 1.58
N GLN A 47 36.93 -7.57 2.23
CA GLN A 47 35.49 -7.83 2.28
C GLN A 47 34.73 -6.68 2.96
N GLU A 48 35.27 -6.14 4.04
CA GLU A 48 34.73 -4.99 4.76
C GLU A 48 34.71 -3.73 3.89
N ALA A 49 35.81 -3.42 3.20
CA ALA A 49 35.87 -2.28 2.28
C ALA A 49 34.90 -2.41 1.10
N LEU A 50 34.72 -3.61 0.54
CA LEU A 50 33.77 -3.88 -0.54
C LEU A 50 32.32 -3.76 -0.04
N ALA A 51 32.01 -4.32 1.13
CA ALA A 51 30.68 -4.21 1.74
C ALA A 51 30.33 -2.74 2.05
N ASP A 52 31.27 -1.98 2.58
CA ASP A 52 31.09 -0.55 2.84
C ASP A 52 30.82 0.23 1.54
N LEU A 53 31.61 -0.02 0.49
CA LEU A 53 31.43 0.65 -0.81
C LEU A 53 30.02 0.38 -1.39
N GLU A 54 29.59 -0.88 -1.37
CA GLU A 54 28.26 -1.25 -1.85
C GLU A 54 27.15 -0.66 -0.96
N LEU A 55 27.35 -0.62 0.36
CA LEU A 55 26.39 0.04 1.27
C LEU A 55 26.30 1.55 1.03
N VAL A 56 27.41 2.25 0.73
CA VAL A 56 27.37 3.67 0.37
C VAL A 56 26.50 3.89 -0.86
N GLU A 57 26.63 3.04 -1.89
CA GLU A 57 25.78 3.10 -3.07
C GLU A 57 24.30 2.88 -2.70
N LYS A 58 24.00 1.88 -1.86
CA LYS A 58 22.62 1.63 -1.42
C LYS A 58 22.05 2.78 -0.58
N VAL A 59 22.84 3.39 0.29
CA VAL A 59 22.46 4.59 1.06
C VAL A 59 22.11 5.72 0.11
N ALA A 60 22.95 6.00 -0.88
CA ALA A 60 22.71 7.06 -1.86
C ALA A 60 21.43 6.81 -2.66
N VAL A 61 21.23 5.58 -3.16
CA VAL A 61 20.02 5.18 -3.89
C VAL A 61 18.78 5.36 -3.01
N LEU A 62 18.76 4.77 -1.81
CA LEU A 62 17.60 4.83 -0.91
C LEU A 62 17.29 6.25 -0.46
N SER A 63 18.30 7.04 -0.12
CA SER A 63 18.15 8.45 0.26
C SER A 63 17.55 9.28 -0.87
N ALA A 64 17.95 9.03 -2.11
CA ALA A 64 17.37 9.70 -3.28
C ALA A 64 15.89 9.32 -3.51
N GLN A 65 15.45 8.14 -3.06
CA GLN A 65 14.05 7.70 -3.20
C GLN A 65 13.10 8.37 -2.19
N VAL A 66 13.57 8.78 -1.00
CA VAL A 66 12.69 9.39 0.02
C VAL A 66 11.94 10.64 -0.49
N PRO A 67 12.60 11.63 -1.13
CA PRO A 67 11.88 12.78 -1.72
C PRO A 67 10.95 12.38 -2.87
N HIS A 68 11.29 11.33 -3.62
CA HIS A 68 10.46 10.84 -4.72
C HIS A 68 9.16 10.25 -4.17
N LEU A 69 9.27 9.33 -3.20
CA LEU A 69 8.15 8.72 -2.50
C LEU A 69 7.21 9.75 -1.89
N ARG A 70 7.74 10.87 -1.37
CA ARG A 70 6.95 11.97 -0.81
C ARG A 70 5.99 12.60 -1.82
N ASN A 71 6.43 12.72 -3.08
CA ASN A 71 5.70 13.46 -4.11
C ASN A 71 4.85 12.55 -4.99
N ARG A 72 5.36 11.35 -5.31
CA ARG A 72 4.71 10.36 -6.16
C ARG A 72 5.13 8.97 -5.71
N SER A 73 4.20 8.02 -5.73
CA SER A 73 4.54 6.64 -5.41
C SER A 73 3.64 5.73 -6.23
N SER A 74 4.24 4.87 -7.03
CA SER A 74 3.60 3.69 -7.59
C SER A 74 3.88 2.47 -6.72
N SER A 75 3.07 1.42 -6.88
CA SER A 75 3.31 0.09 -6.30
C SER A 75 4.72 -0.41 -6.62
N GLY A 76 5.11 -0.36 -7.90
CA GLY A 76 6.40 -0.81 -8.38
C GLY A 76 7.58 -0.08 -7.74
N GLU A 77 7.49 1.23 -7.56
CA GLU A 77 8.53 2.01 -6.89
C GLU A 77 8.67 1.63 -5.41
N ILE A 78 7.55 1.53 -4.67
CA ILE A 78 7.58 1.15 -3.25
C ILE A 78 8.15 -0.26 -3.08
N VAL A 79 7.71 -1.22 -3.91
CA VAL A 79 8.22 -2.60 -3.88
C VAL A 79 9.71 -2.65 -4.21
N ARG A 80 10.16 -1.91 -5.25
CA ARG A 80 11.58 -1.82 -5.62
C ARG A 80 12.43 -1.26 -4.49
N VAL A 81 11.98 -0.19 -3.84
CA VAL A 81 12.67 0.42 -2.71
C VAL A 81 12.84 -0.57 -1.55
N CYS A 82 11.79 -1.32 -1.20
CA CYS A 82 11.89 -2.37 -0.19
C CYS A 82 12.84 -3.51 -0.62
N TYR A 83 12.90 -3.83 -1.92
CA TYR A 83 13.83 -4.82 -2.45
C TYR A 83 15.29 -4.36 -2.34
N ASP A 84 15.57 -3.10 -2.69
CA ASP A 84 16.90 -2.49 -2.56
C ASP A 84 17.34 -2.39 -1.09
N ALA A 85 16.41 -2.04 -0.20
CA ALA A 85 16.60 -2.05 1.25
C ALA A 85 16.85 -3.47 1.80
N ARG A 86 16.33 -4.52 1.15
CA ARG A 86 16.62 -5.90 1.54
C ARG A 86 17.99 -6.35 1.08
N ALA A 87 18.41 -5.94 -0.12
CA ALA A 87 19.69 -6.37 -0.71
C ALA A 87 20.88 -5.98 0.18
N GLY A 88 20.92 -4.75 0.70
CA GLY A 88 22.02 -4.30 1.56
C GLY A 88 22.05 -4.95 2.96
N MET A 89 20.94 -5.51 3.44
CA MET A 89 20.92 -6.23 4.74
C MET A 89 21.89 -7.42 4.77
N ALA A 90 22.14 -8.05 3.63
CA ALA A 90 23.08 -9.17 3.51
C ALA A 90 24.56 -8.75 3.72
N LEU A 91 24.87 -7.47 3.51
CA LEU A 91 26.22 -6.90 3.59
C LEU A 91 26.56 -6.42 5.00
N LEU A 92 25.54 -6.12 5.83
CA LEU A 92 25.72 -5.58 7.18
C LEU A 92 26.67 -6.38 8.07
N PRO A 93 26.69 -7.73 8.06
CA PRO A 93 27.64 -8.49 8.88
C PRO A 93 29.11 -8.29 8.49
N LEU A 94 29.39 -7.80 7.29
CA LEU A 94 30.74 -7.59 6.75
C LEU A 94 31.20 -6.13 6.87
N ALA A 95 30.26 -5.18 6.99
CA ALA A 95 30.52 -3.76 6.96
C ALA A 95 30.99 -3.19 8.32
N ARG A 96 31.60 -2.00 8.30
CA ARG A 96 31.97 -1.27 9.52
C ARG A 96 30.75 -0.79 10.29
N GLY A 97 30.88 -0.65 11.60
CA GLY A 97 29.79 -0.23 12.48
C GLY A 97 29.17 1.11 12.08
N THR A 98 29.96 2.07 11.60
CA THR A 98 29.47 3.37 11.12
C THR A 98 28.60 3.21 9.86
N MET A 99 29.04 2.40 8.89
CA MET A 99 28.26 2.13 7.68
C MET A 99 27.01 1.31 7.95
N GLN A 100 27.06 0.39 8.92
CA GLN A 100 25.87 -0.33 9.38
C GLN A 100 24.82 0.65 9.91
N THR A 101 25.21 1.57 10.79
CA THR A 101 24.30 2.58 11.36
C THR A 101 23.69 3.45 10.27
N GLU A 102 24.51 4.06 9.40
CA GLU A 102 24.02 4.95 8.34
C GLU A 102 23.04 4.25 7.38
N TYR A 103 23.34 3.00 7.01
CA TYR A 103 22.45 2.20 6.19
C TYR A 103 21.12 1.90 6.89
N LEU A 104 21.16 1.48 8.16
CA LEU A 104 19.96 1.15 8.94
C LEU A 104 19.07 2.35 9.21
N GLU A 105 19.66 3.52 9.49
CA GLU A 105 18.95 4.79 9.62
C GLU A 105 18.25 5.16 8.31
N THR A 106 18.95 5.01 7.18
CA THR A 106 18.39 5.26 5.85
C THR A 106 17.23 4.32 5.53
N VAL A 107 17.37 3.02 5.82
CA VAL A 107 16.28 2.05 5.67
C VAL A 107 15.10 2.41 6.56
N GLY A 108 15.34 2.78 7.82
CA GLY A 108 14.28 3.25 8.73
C GLY A 108 13.50 4.42 8.16
N ALA A 109 14.19 5.48 7.71
CA ALA A 109 13.58 6.67 7.13
C ALA A 109 12.74 6.36 5.87
N VAL A 110 13.21 5.45 5.03
CA VAL A 110 12.47 4.97 3.86
C VAL A 110 11.20 4.23 4.25
N LEU A 111 11.29 3.30 5.20
CA LEU A 111 10.13 2.53 5.64
C LEU A 111 9.09 3.41 6.32
N ASP A 112 9.53 4.38 7.14
CA ASP A 112 8.65 5.38 7.76
C ASP A 112 7.94 6.24 6.69
N GLU A 113 8.65 6.62 5.62
CA GLU A 113 8.06 7.36 4.51
C GLU A 113 7.01 6.53 3.77
N ILE A 114 7.29 5.25 3.49
CA ILE A 114 6.33 4.33 2.88
C ILE A 114 5.08 4.19 3.77
N GLU A 115 5.28 3.99 5.07
CA GLU A 115 4.17 3.89 6.03
C GLU A 115 3.32 5.16 6.01
N ARG A 116 3.97 6.33 6.10
CA ARG A 116 3.28 7.62 6.05
C ARG A 116 2.48 7.79 4.78
N ARG A 117 3.01 7.36 3.62
CA ARG A 117 2.30 7.44 2.33
C ARG A 117 1.07 6.53 2.31
N LEU A 118 1.20 5.28 2.74
CA LEU A 118 0.08 4.34 2.83
C LEU A 118 -0.98 4.77 3.87
N ALA A 119 -0.56 5.47 4.93
CA ALA A 119 -1.42 6.01 5.97
C ALA A 119 -2.13 7.34 5.58
N THR A 120 -1.75 7.97 4.47
CA THR A 120 -2.32 9.29 4.07
C THR A 120 -2.85 9.35 2.64
N SER A 121 -2.55 8.36 1.79
CA SER A 121 -2.94 8.39 0.38
C SER A 121 -3.95 7.30 0.05
N LEU A 122 -5.21 7.70 -0.12
CA LEU A 122 -6.28 6.81 -0.56
C LEU A 122 -6.06 6.32 -2.02
N ASP A 123 -5.39 7.13 -2.85
CA ASP A 123 -5.07 6.77 -4.24
C ASP A 123 -4.20 5.52 -4.35
N LEU A 124 -3.27 5.29 -3.41
CA LEU A 124 -2.47 4.06 -3.38
C LEU A 124 -3.36 2.84 -3.13
N HIS A 125 -4.31 2.95 -2.21
CA HIS A 125 -5.30 1.89 -1.97
C HIS A 125 -6.20 1.69 -3.20
N ALA A 126 -6.59 2.77 -3.89
CA ALA A 126 -7.48 2.69 -5.05
C ALA A 126 -6.85 1.95 -6.23
N THR A 127 -5.57 2.21 -6.49
CA THR A 127 -4.88 1.84 -7.73
C THR A 127 -4.18 0.49 -7.66
N TRP A 128 -3.79 0.04 -6.48
CA TRP A 128 -3.02 -1.20 -6.35
C TRP A 128 -3.90 -2.44 -6.55
N THR A 129 -3.45 -3.39 -7.35
CA THR A 129 -4.10 -4.70 -7.52
C THR A 129 -3.84 -5.62 -6.33
N GLY A 130 -4.59 -6.72 -6.22
CA GLY A 130 -4.32 -7.75 -5.20
C GLY A 130 -2.88 -8.26 -5.27
N ASP A 131 -2.40 -8.60 -6.47
CA ASP A 131 -1.03 -9.07 -6.71
C ASP A 131 0.04 -8.04 -6.32
N GLU A 132 -0.27 -6.74 -6.41
CA GLU A 132 0.65 -5.68 -5.97
C GLU A 132 0.74 -5.61 -4.44
N TRP A 133 -0.38 -5.77 -3.75
CA TRP A 133 -0.39 -5.90 -2.29
C TRP A 133 0.34 -7.16 -1.82
N ASP A 134 0.11 -8.30 -2.46
CA ASP A 134 0.79 -9.55 -2.12
C ASP A 134 2.30 -9.45 -2.32
N ARG A 135 2.76 -8.86 -3.44
CA ARG A 135 4.18 -8.59 -3.68
C ARG A 135 4.76 -7.63 -2.63
N PHE A 136 4.03 -6.59 -2.26
CA PHE A 136 4.44 -5.67 -1.21
C PHE A 136 4.63 -6.41 0.13
N HIS A 137 3.66 -7.24 0.53
CA HIS A 137 3.73 -8.01 1.77
C HIS A 137 4.88 -9.03 1.76
N ASP A 138 5.09 -9.75 0.66
CA ASP A 138 6.23 -10.66 0.52
C ASP A 138 7.57 -9.93 0.70
N VAL A 139 7.75 -8.78 0.04
CA VAL A 139 9.01 -8.04 0.14
C VAL A 139 9.21 -7.44 1.54
N VAL A 140 8.17 -6.90 2.18
CA VAL A 140 8.25 -6.39 3.57
C VAL A 140 8.59 -7.52 4.55
N SER A 141 7.97 -8.69 4.40
CA SER A 141 8.25 -9.86 5.23
C SER A 141 9.69 -10.36 5.07
N ARG A 142 10.18 -10.44 3.83
CA ARG A 142 11.56 -10.83 3.53
C ARG A 142 12.58 -9.80 4.02
N LEU A 143 12.25 -8.51 4.00
CA LEU A 143 13.07 -7.46 4.59
C LEU A 143 13.19 -7.62 6.11
N ALA A 144 12.07 -7.86 6.79
CA ALA A 144 12.06 -8.11 8.23
C ALA A 144 12.89 -9.37 8.60
N GLU A 145 12.78 -10.44 7.81
CA GLU A 145 13.60 -11.65 8.03
C GLU A 145 15.08 -11.38 7.79
N ALA A 146 15.44 -10.64 6.73
CA ALA A 146 16.83 -10.27 6.47
C ALA A 146 17.43 -9.47 7.63
N ALA A 147 16.68 -8.49 8.16
CA ALA A 147 17.09 -7.73 9.34
C ALA A 147 17.24 -8.61 10.59
N ARG A 148 16.36 -9.60 10.77
CA ARG A 148 16.43 -10.59 11.86
C ARG A 148 17.69 -11.45 11.77
N VAL A 149 18.02 -11.95 10.58
CA VAL A 149 19.24 -12.74 10.34
C VAL A 149 20.48 -11.90 10.60
N ALA A 150 20.54 -10.67 10.08
CA ALA A 150 21.68 -9.76 10.30
C ALA A 150 21.87 -9.41 11.79
N ALA A 151 20.78 -9.20 12.54
CA ALA A 151 20.80 -8.93 13.98
C ALA A 151 21.38 -10.05 14.85
N ARG A 152 21.47 -11.29 14.35
CA ARG A 152 22.16 -12.39 15.04
C ARG A 152 23.68 -12.17 15.08
N ARG A 153 24.22 -11.45 14.09
CA ARG A 153 25.67 -11.25 13.90
C ARG A 153 26.17 -9.87 14.30
N SER A 154 25.28 -8.88 14.45
CA SER A 154 25.65 -7.51 14.84
C SER A 154 24.74 -6.94 15.94
N ALA A 155 25.36 -6.39 16.99
CA ALA A 155 24.65 -5.68 18.06
C ALA A 155 24.00 -4.37 17.57
N ILE A 156 24.66 -3.65 16.66
CA ILE A 156 24.15 -2.41 16.05
C ILE A 156 22.87 -2.69 15.27
N VAL A 157 22.89 -3.75 14.45
CA VAL A 157 21.71 -4.19 13.69
C VAL A 157 20.59 -4.60 14.64
N ARG A 158 20.90 -5.33 15.72
CA ARG A 158 19.91 -5.75 16.72
C ARG A 158 19.21 -4.57 17.39
N ALA A 159 19.95 -3.51 17.72
CA ALA A 159 19.40 -2.29 18.31
C ALA A 159 18.42 -1.60 17.34
N HIS A 160 18.84 -1.32 16.10
CA HIS A 160 18.00 -0.69 15.08
C HIS A 160 16.80 -1.55 14.68
N ARG A 161 16.98 -2.88 14.60
CA ARG A 161 15.89 -3.81 14.30
C ARG A 161 14.78 -3.68 15.32
N THR A 162 15.13 -3.68 16.60
CA THR A 162 14.17 -3.64 17.70
C THR A 162 13.52 -2.25 17.83
N ALA A 163 14.30 -1.18 17.62
CA ALA A 163 13.83 0.19 17.78
C ALA A 163 12.96 0.67 16.60
N THR A 164 13.33 0.31 15.36
CA THR A 164 12.78 0.94 14.16
C THR A 164 12.22 -0.09 13.16
N ILE A 165 13.03 -1.04 12.69
CA ILE A 165 12.65 -1.88 11.54
C ILE A 165 11.51 -2.85 11.87
N ASP A 166 11.58 -3.59 12.98
CA ASP A 166 10.54 -4.55 13.38
C ASP A 166 9.19 -3.85 13.63
N PRO A 167 9.11 -2.73 14.38
CA PRO A 167 7.86 -1.99 14.54
C PRO A 167 7.26 -1.53 13.21
N VAL A 168 8.05 -0.92 12.33
CA VAL A 168 7.56 -0.36 11.07
C VAL A 168 7.12 -1.46 10.11
N THR A 169 7.94 -2.50 9.92
CA THR A 169 7.58 -3.63 9.04
C THR A 169 6.33 -4.35 9.52
N ARG A 170 6.08 -4.43 10.84
CA ARG A 170 4.82 -4.96 11.39
C ARG A 170 3.62 -4.08 11.03
N ARG A 171 3.74 -2.76 11.14
CA ARG A 171 2.67 -1.82 10.75
C ARG A 171 2.42 -1.85 9.24
N LEU A 172 3.49 -1.87 8.43
CA LEU A 172 3.42 -2.05 6.98
C LEU A 172 2.72 -3.37 6.60
N GLY A 173 3.01 -4.46 7.32
CA GLY A 173 2.35 -5.76 7.14
C GLY A 173 0.87 -5.80 7.55
N ALA A 174 0.37 -4.79 8.27
CA ALA A 174 -1.03 -4.70 8.68
C ALA A 174 -1.92 -3.96 7.66
N PHE A 175 -1.34 -3.23 6.71
CA PHE A 175 -2.09 -2.72 5.57
C PHE A 175 -2.59 -3.89 4.73
N THR A 176 -3.74 -3.74 4.08
CA THR A 176 -4.26 -4.78 3.19
C THR A 176 -4.90 -4.11 1.99
N GLY A 177 -4.96 -4.80 0.86
CA GLY A 177 -5.61 -4.27 -0.34
C GLY A 177 -7.12 -4.16 -0.27
N THR A 178 -7.75 -4.80 0.72
CA THR A 178 -9.21 -4.84 0.86
C THR A 178 -9.72 -3.94 1.97
N ARG A 179 -8.95 -3.72 3.05
CA ARG A 179 -9.36 -2.85 4.17
C ARG A 179 -8.54 -1.57 4.18
N VAL A 180 -9.25 -0.45 4.21
CA VAL A 180 -8.65 0.88 4.29
C VAL A 180 -8.68 1.39 5.73
N PRO A 181 -7.56 1.91 6.27
CA PRO A 181 -7.56 2.56 7.58
C PRO A 181 -8.50 3.78 7.61
N PHE A 182 -9.21 3.96 8.73
CA PHE A 182 -10.11 5.10 8.90
C PHE A 182 -9.41 6.43 8.63
N GLU A 183 -8.19 6.63 9.15
CA GLU A 183 -7.47 7.89 8.99
C GLU A 183 -7.12 8.21 7.53
N VAL A 184 -6.84 7.19 6.70
CA VAL A 184 -6.59 7.39 5.27
C VAL A 184 -7.85 7.92 4.59
N PHE A 185 -8.98 7.26 4.85
CA PHE A 185 -10.29 7.64 4.31
C PHE A 185 -10.72 9.02 4.79
N HIS A 186 -10.64 9.27 6.10
CA HIS A 186 -10.97 10.54 6.71
C HIS A 186 -10.10 11.68 6.16
N HIS A 187 -8.78 11.49 6.07
CA HIS A 187 -7.87 12.48 5.51
C HIS A 187 -8.23 12.84 4.07
N HIS A 188 -8.48 11.84 3.21
CA HIS A 188 -8.82 12.06 1.80
C HIS A 188 -10.10 12.87 1.65
N TYR A 189 -11.17 12.53 2.37
CA TYR A 189 -12.48 13.15 2.19
C TYR A 189 -12.72 14.43 2.99
N THR A 190 -11.81 14.80 3.91
CA THR A 190 -11.89 16.07 4.65
C THR A 190 -10.85 17.10 4.20
N ARG A 191 -9.63 16.66 3.90
CA ARG A 191 -8.50 17.53 3.53
C ARG A 191 -8.04 17.35 2.09
N GLY A 192 -8.42 16.26 1.43
CA GLY A 192 -8.02 15.94 0.07
C GLY A 192 -8.85 16.62 -1.01
N ARG A 193 -8.71 16.09 -2.23
CA ARG A 193 -9.32 16.62 -3.46
C ARG A 193 -10.83 16.34 -3.52
N ASP A 194 -11.23 15.16 -3.08
CA ASP A 194 -12.64 14.78 -2.97
C ASP A 194 -13.16 15.17 -1.58
N ARG A 195 -14.47 15.47 -1.49
CA ARG A 195 -15.10 15.83 -0.22
C ARG A 195 -16.46 15.18 -0.10
N ILE A 196 -16.68 14.43 0.98
CA ILE A 196 -18.02 13.97 1.35
C ILE A 196 -18.82 15.19 1.77
N ARG A 197 -19.88 15.49 1.00
CA ARG A 197 -20.71 16.68 1.19
C ARG A 197 -21.89 16.44 2.13
N VAL A 198 -22.27 15.18 2.33
CA VAL A 198 -23.28 14.82 3.31
C VAL A 198 -22.70 14.95 4.71
N ARG A 199 -23.52 15.32 5.69
CA ARG A 199 -23.11 15.37 7.09
C ARG A 199 -22.79 13.95 7.56
N LEU A 200 -21.51 13.66 7.74
CA LEU A 200 -21.00 12.42 8.32
C LEU A 200 -20.44 12.71 9.71
N ASP A 201 -20.90 11.99 10.73
CA ASP A 201 -20.36 12.09 12.10
C ASP A 201 -19.02 11.35 12.18
N TRP A 202 -17.93 12.06 11.85
CA TRP A 202 -16.58 11.52 11.78
C TRP A 202 -16.07 10.96 13.11
N ASP A 203 -16.32 11.67 14.21
CA ASP A 203 -15.87 11.23 15.54
C ASP A 203 -16.56 9.93 15.94
N ARG A 204 -17.85 9.82 15.63
CA ARG A 204 -18.58 8.58 15.84
C ARG A 204 -18.12 7.47 14.91
N PHE A 205 -17.83 7.78 13.65
CA PHE A 205 -17.31 6.80 12.71
C PHE A 205 -15.99 6.20 13.22
N ALA A 206 -15.07 7.05 13.70
CA ALA A 206 -13.81 6.62 14.30
C ALA A 206 -14.04 5.64 15.46
N ARG A 207 -14.91 6.01 16.42
CA ARG A 207 -15.26 5.16 17.57
C ARG A 207 -15.83 3.79 17.15
N LEU A 208 -16.59 3.75 16.06
CA LEU A 208 -17.19 2.50 15.56
C LEU A 208 -16.18 1.60 14.87
N VAL A 209 -15.22 2.17 14.14
CA VAL A 209 -14.13 1.43 13.49
C VAL A 209 -13.15 0.89 14.53
N ASP A 210 -12.89 1.66 15.60
CA ASP A 210 -11.93 1.31 16.66
C ASP A 210 -12.53 0.38 17.74
N ALA A 211 -13.85 0.23 17.78
CA ALA A 211 -14.52 -0.61 18.78
C ALA A 211 -14.01 -2.06 18.70
N PRO A 212 -13.55 -2.67 19.82
CA PRO A 212 -13.19 -4.08 19.86
C PRO A 212 -14.38 -4.96 19.48
N GLY A 213 -14.22 -5.81 18.46
CA GLY A 213 -15.33 -6.58 17.90
C GLY A 213 -16.33 -5.76 17.08
N GLY A 214 -16.00 -4.49 16.80
CA GLY A 214 -16.78 -3.60 15.94
C GLY A 214 -16.90 -4.16 14.53
N GLY A 215 -18.13 -4.27 14.03
CA GLY A 215 -18.41 -4.73 12.68
C GLY A 215 -18.12 -3.67 11.60
N VAL A 216 -17.94 -2.40 12.00
CA VAL A 216 -17.81 -1.28 11.06
C VAL A 216 -16.40 -1.21 10.47
N ARG A 217 -16.32 -1.18 9.15
CA ARG A 217 -15.04 -1.16 8.41
C ARG A 217 -15.19 -0.42 7.09
N ILE A 218 -14.05 -0.01 6.53
CA ILE A 218 -13.96 0.58 5.19
C ILE A 218 -13.32 -0.46 4.29
N GLU A 219 -14.10 -0.95 3.34
CA GLU A 219 -13.66 -1.94 2.38
C GLU A 219 -13.46 -1.30 1.02
N ARG A 220 -12.35 -1.63 0.38
CA ARG A 220 -12.18 -1.37 -1.03
C ARG A 220 -12.96 -2.41 -1.81
N VAL A 221 -13.89 -1.96 -2.64
CA VAL A 221 -14.63 -2.80 -3.58
C VAL A 221 -14.35 -2.29 -4.98
N GLN A 222 -14.00 -3.19 -5.90
CA GLN A 222 -13.80 -2.85 -7.30
C GLN A 222 -14.85 -3.57 -8.13
N THR A 223 -15.64 -2.78 -8.87
CA THR A 223 -16.70 -3.28 -9.75
C THR A 223 -16.33 -2.92 -11.19
N VAL A 224 -16.07 -3.92 -12.03
CA VAL A 224 -15.93 -3.74 -13.48
C VAL A 224 -17.32 -3.83 -14.08
N ILE A 225 -17.68 -2.84 -14.90
CA ILE A 225 -18.98 -2.70 -15.54
C ILE A 225 -18.77 -2.84 -17.03
N GLU A 226 -19.38 -3.87 -17.60
CA GLU A 226 -19.36 -4.13 -19.03
C GLU A 226 -20.18 -3.08 -19.80
N PRO A 227 -19.87 -2.85 -21.09
CA PRO A 227 -20.69 -2.00 -21.95
C PRO A 227 -22.18 -2.38 -21.88
N ARG A 228 -23.04 -1.39 -21.63
CA ARG A 228 -24.50 -1.52 -21.52
C ARG A 228 -25.01 -2.33 -20.32
N ASP A 229 -24.17 -2.74 -19.38
CA ASP A 229 -24.59 -3.41 -18.15
C ASP A 229 -25.03 -2.41 -17.08
N LEU A 230 -26.24 -1.85 -17.24
CA LEU A 230 -26.83 -0.98 -16.23
C LEU A 230 -27.28 -1.73 -14.97
N ALA A 231 -27.44 -3.06 -15.04
CA ALA A 231 -27.87 -3.87 -13.89
C ALA A 231 -26.80 -3.88 -12.78
N ALA A 232 -25.51 -3.79 -13.14
CA ALA A 232 -24.42 -3.60 -12.18
C ALA A 232 -24.55 -2.31 -11.32
N LEU A 233 -25.31 -1.32 -11.80
CA LEU A 233 -25.56 -0.07 -11.10
C LEU A 233 -26.85 -0.06 -10.27
N ALA A 234 -27.67 -1.10 -10.39
CA ALA A 234 -28.95 -1.23 -9.68
C ALA A 234 -28.85 -1.16 -8.14
N PRO A 235 -27.76 -1.54 -7.46
CA PRO A 235 -27.65 -1.39 -6.00
C PRO A 235 -27.43 0.06 -5.52
N TYR A 236 -26.94 0.95 -6.38
CA TYR A 236 -26.62 2.31 -6.00
C TYR A 236 -27.88 3.18 -5.95
N ARG A 237 -28.00 3.98 -4.90
CA ARG A 237 -29.10 4.94 -4.72
C ARG A 237 -28.55 6.35 -4.74
N SER A 238 -29.20 7.20 -5.52
CA SER A 238 -28.95 8.63 -5.47
C SER A 238 -29.69 9.25 -4.27
N PRO A 239 -29.25 10.42 -3.79
CA PRO A 239 -29.96 11.21 -2.78
C PRO A 239 -31.09 12.06 -3.41
N TRP A 240 -31.47 11.80 -4.66
CA TRP A 240 -32.50 12.55 -5.37
C TRP A 240 -33.81 11.77 -5.36
N TYR A 241 -34.93 12.47 -5.34
CA TYR A 241 -36.26 11.87 -5.18
C TYR A 241 -37.18 12.28 -6.33
N HIS A 242 -38.10 11.41 -6.67
CA HIS A 242 -39.21 11.68 -7.59
C HIS A 242 -40.48 11.12 -6.98
N ASP A 243 -41.63 11.64 -7.41
CA ASP A 243 -42.92 11.06 -7.10
C ASP A 243 -43.45 10.28 -8.32
N PRO A 244 -43.47 8.93 -8.28
CA PRO A 244 -43.96 8.10 -9.37
C PRO A 244 -45.44 8.31 -9.71
N ALA A 245 -46.24 8.83 -8.78
CA ALA A 245 -47.65 9.16 -9.03
C ALA A 245 -47.79 10.44 -9.88
N PHE A 246 -46.78 11.31 -9.86
CA PHE A 246 -46.75 12.57 -10.61
C PHE A 246 -45.43 12.75 -11.38
N PRO A 247 -45.12 11.90 -12.38
CA PRO A 247 -43.83 11.89 -13.06
C PRO A 247 -43.51 13.23 -13.74
N SER A 248 -44.52 14.01 -14.14
CA SER A 248 -44.32 15.32 -14.74
C SER A 248 -43.81 16.39 -13.77
N ARG A 249 -43.78 16.12 -12.45
CA ARG A 249 -43.19 17.04 -11.45
C ARG A 249 -41.67 16.99 -11.44
N GLY A 250 -41.05 15.94 -11.98
CA GLY A 250 -39.61 15.74 -11.94
C GLY A 250 -39.11 15.47 -10.52
N GLU A 251 -37.98 16.09 -10.17
CA GLU A 251 -37.36 15.91 -8.84
C GLU A 251 -38.19 16.58 -7.73
N VAL A 252 -38.41 15.87 -6.64
CA VAL A 252 -39.14 16.32 -5.44
C VAL A 252 -38.24 16.27 -4.21
N ASP A 253 -38.65 16.89 -3.10
CA ASP A 253 -37.91 16.80 -1.85
C ASP A 253 -38.14 15.43 -1.18
N HIS A 254 -37.20 15.00 -0.34
CA HIS A 254 -37.27 13.67 0.30
C HIS A 254 -38.45 13.51 1.28
N ASP A 255 -39.00 14.62 1.76
CA ASP A 255 -40.14 14.70 2.68
C ASP A 255 -41.47 14.90 1.96
N ASP A 256 -41.48 14.99 0.62
CA ASP A 256 -42.72 15.01 -0.15
C ASP A 256 -43.50 13.69 0.02
N PRO A 257 -44.83 13.74 0.21
CA PRO A 257 -45.67 12.55 0.26
C PRO A 257 -45.56 11.75 -1.04
N GLY A 258 -45.03 10.53 -0.98
CA GLY A 258 -44.79 9.69 -2.17
C GLY A 258 -43.39 9.83 -2.77
N ALA A 259 -42.44 10.48 -2.10
CA ALA A 259 -41.07 10.57 -2.56
C ALA A 259 -40.38 9.19 -2.59
N HIS A 260 -39.90 8.80 -3.77
CA HIS A 260 -39.09 7.61 -3.99
C HIS A 260 -37.68 7.97 -4.48
N PRO A 261 -36.61 7.34 -3.95
CA PRO A 261 -35.25 7.59 -4.42
C PRO A 261 -35.10 7.27 -5.91
N ILE A 262 -34.54 8.21 -6.66
CA ILE A 262 -34.20 8.02 -8.07
C ILE A 262 -32.98 7.07 -8.14
N ARG A 263 -33.11 6.00 -8.90
CA ARG A 263 -32.00 5.09 -9.20
C ARG A 263 -31.16 5.66 -10.33
N HIS A 264 -29.86 5.39 -10.32
CA HIS A 264 -28.97 5.88 -11.39
C HIS A 264 -29.38 5.36 -12.77
N GLU A 265 -29.84 4.11 -12.87
CA GLU A 265 -30.41 3.55 -14.11
C GLU A 265 -31.63 4.33 -14.62
N GLN A 266 -32.49 4.84 -13.73
CA GLN A 266 -33.66 5.62 -14.12
C GLN A 266 -33.26 6.99 -14.66
N ALA A 267 -32.26 7.64 -14.06
CA ALA A 267 -31.73 8.92 -14.52
C ALA A 267 -31.01 8.86 -15.89
N VAL A 268 -30.68 7.65 -16.36
CA VAL A 268 -30.20 7.41 -17.73
C VAL A 268 -31.37 7.41 -18.71
N HIS A 269 -32.47 6.72 -18.37
CA HIS A 269 -33.63 6.58 -19.26
C HIS A 269 -34.52 7.83 -19.33
N ASP A 270 -34.62 8.58 -18.24
CA ASP A 270 -35.46 9.76 -18.16
C ASP A 270 -34.73 10.93 -17.48
N ARG A 271 -34.30 11.90 -18.28
CA ARG A 271 -33.61 13.10 -17.80
C ARG A 271 -34.54 14.05 -17.05
N THR A 272 -35.85 13.94 -17.24
CA THR A 272 -36.84 14.83 -16.62
C THR A 272 -37.02 14.54 -15.13
N LEU A 273 -36.58 13.36 -14.66
CA LEU A 273 -36.59 12.98 -13.25
C LEU A 273 -35.64 13.82 -12.39
N VAL A 274 -34.62 14.44 -12.98
CA VAL A 274 -33.58 15.17 -12.26
C VAL A 274 -33.71 16.67 -12.55
N ALA A 275 -33.52 17.51 -11.53
CA ALA A 275 -33.63 18.95 -11.70
C ALA A 275 -32.67 19.48 -12.80
N PRO A 276 -33.05 20.49 -13.60
CA PRO A 276 -32.26 20.95 -14.75
C PRO A 276 -30.81 21.34 -14.42
N GLY A 277 -30.57 21.96 -13.27
CA GLY A 277 -29.22 22.32 -12.83
C GLY A 277 -28.33 21.11 -12.52
N ARG A 278 -28.92 20.03 -12.00
CA ARG A 278 -28.21 18.76 -11.77
C ARG A 278 -27.96 18.03 -13.09
N ASP A 279 -28.94 17.99 -14.01
CA ASP A 279 -28.75 17.38 -15.33
C ASP A 279 -27.65 18.08 -16.15
N ALA A 280 -27.60 19.42 -16.14
CA ALA A 280 -26.52 20.18 -16.77
C ALA A 280 -25.14 19.80 -16.19
N ARG A 281 -25.07 19.59 -14.87
CA ARG A 281 -23.84 19.15 -14.21
C ARG A 281 -23.47 17.71 -14.55
N ILE A 282 -24.44 16.80 -14.65
CA ILE A 282 -24.21 15.42 -15.10
C ILE A 282 -23.63 15.45 -16.52
N THR A 283 -24.25 16.21 -17.41
CA THR A 283 -23.80 16.38 -18.81
C THR A 283 -22.38 16.92 -18.89
N ALA A 284 -22.03 17.95 -18.11
CA ALA A 284 -20.67 18.49 -18.11
C ALA A 284 -19.61 17.46 -17.62
N VAL A 285 -19.98 16.58 -16.69
CA VAL A 285 -19.10 15.50 -16.21
C VAL A 285 -19.01 14.38 -17.25
N GLU A 286 -20.12 14.07 -17.92
CA GLU A 286 -20.21 13.13 -19.03
C GLU A 286 -19.30 13.55 -20.18
N ASP A 287 -19.39 14.80 -20.64
CA ASP A 287 -18.51 15.37 -21.67
C ASP A 287 -17.03 15.24 -21.30
N TRP A 288 -16.70 15.51 -20.03
CA TRP A 288 -15.34 15.38 -19.52
C TRP A 288 -14.83 13.94 -19.54
N TYR A 289 -15.68 12.97 -19.19
CA TYR A 289 -15.34 11.55 -19.27
C TYR A 289 -15.23 11.09 -20.73
N SER A 290 -16.17 11.47 -21.59
CA SER A 290 -16.15 11.15 -23.03
C SER A 290 -14.85 11.62 -23.71
N ALA A 291 -14.39 12.83 -23.40
CA ALA A 291 -13.13 13.35 -23.91
C ALA A 291 -11.90 12.53 -23.46
N ARG A 292 -11.97 11.85 -22.31
CA ARG A 292 -10.92 10.97 -21.78
C ARG A 292 -11.07 9.51 -22.21
N ALA A 293 -12.29 9.03 -22.42
CA ALA A 293 -12.62 7.64 -22.71
C ALA A 293 -12.04 7.12 -24.04
N ILE A 294 -11.62 8.03 -24.93
CA ILE A 294 -10.83 7.70 -26.13
C ILE A 294 -9.57 6.87 -25.79
N SER A 295 -9.07 6.99 -24.56
CA SER A 295 -7.84 6.33 -24.09
C SER A 295 -8.04 5.05 -23.25
N GLY A 296 -9.29 4.60 -23.01
CA GLY A 296 -9.55 3.40 -22.21
C GLY A 296 -10.85 3.45 -21.38
N PRO A 297 -11.10 2.44 -20.53
CA PRO A 297 -12.30 2.39 -19.69
C PRO A 297 -12.36 3.56 -18.71
N ILE A 298 -13.58 3.96 -18.34
CA ILE A 298 -13.79 5.02 -17.36
C ILE A 298 -13.43 4.51 -15.97
N HIS A 299 -12.57 5.22 -15.25
CA HIS A 299 -12.27 4.94 -13.86
C HIS A 299 -12.97 5.94 -12.94
N LEU A 300 -13.78 5.45 -12.01
CA LEU A 300 -14.52 6.24 -11.04
C LEU A 300 -14.22 5.77 -9.62
N THR A 301 -13.82 6.70 -8.75
CA THR A 301 -13.62 6.44 -7.32
C THR A 301 -14.76 7.03 -6.50
N LEU A 302 -15.36 6.26 -5.59
CA LEU A 302 -16.51 6.68 -4.78
C LEU A 302 -16.33 6.39 -3.28
N ALA A 303 -16.86 7.27 -2.44
CA ALA A 303 -17.18 6.93 -1.05
C ALA A 303 -18.61 6.38 -1.00
N THR A 304 -18.79 5.18 -0.47
CA THR A 304 -20.10 4.54 -0.42
C THR A 304 -20.42 3.99 0.97
N TRP A 305 -21.69 3.77 1.25
CA TRP A 305 -22.15 3.13 2.48
C TRP A 305 -23.13 2.00 2.15
N ALA A 306 -22.77 0.78 2.55
CA ALA A 306 -23.65 -0.37 2.48
C ALA A 306 -24.67 -0.33 3.62
N VAL A 307 -25.88 0.10 3.30
CA VAL A 307 -27.03 0.11 4.23
C VAL A 307 -27.66 -1.27 4.33
N ALA A 308 -27.77 -1.95 3.18
CA ALA A 308 -28.28 -3.31 3.05
C ALA A 308 -27.55 -4.02 1.88
N PRO A 309 -27.66 -5.36 1.73
CA PRO A 309 -26.96 -6.10 0.67
C PRO A 309 -27.24 -5.59 -0.75
N ASP A 310 -28.43 -5.07 -1.00
CA ASP A 310 -28.93 -4.54 -2.28
C ASP A 310 -29.01 -3.01 -2.32
N ARG A 311 -28.47 -2.33 -1.29
CA ARG A 311 -28.64 -0.90 -1.10
C ARG A 311 -27.35 -0.21 -0.67
N ILE A 312 -26.77 0.51 -1.63
CA ILE A 312 -25.53 1.27 -1.45
C ILE A 312 -25.84 2.75 -1.63
N LEU A 313 -25.57 3.54 -0.60
CA LEU A 313 -25.65 5.00 -0.67
C LEU A 313 -24.31 5.56 -1.16
N VAL A 314 -24.38 6.48 -2.11
CA VAL A 314 -23.20 7.20 -2.61
C VAL A 314 -23.04 8.48 -1.79
N LEU A 315 -22.02 8.50 -0.93
CA LEU A 315 -21.74 9.62 -0.01
C LEU A 315 -21.11 10.81 -0.74
N ASP A 316 -20.35 10.53 -1.80
CA ASP A 316 -19.80 11.52 -2.71
C ASP A 316 -19.74 10.96 -4.13
N GLY A 317 -19.95 11.82 -5.13
CA GLY A 317 -19.83 11.46 -6.54
C GLY A 317 -21.14 11.08 -7.25
N ASN A 318 -22.32 11.37 -6.70
CA ASN A 318 -23.62 11.08 -7.34
C ASN A 318 -23.73 11.55 -8.80
N HIS A 319 -23.29 12.77 -9.11
CA HIS A 319 -23.27 13.28 -10.50
C HIS A 319 -22.27 12.52 -11.39
N ARG A 320 -21.11 12.12 -10.83
CA ARG A 320 -20.11 11.32 -11.55
C ARG A 320 -20.65 9.93 -11.86
N LEU A 321 -21.31 9.28 -10.89
CA LEU A 321 -21.92 7.98 -11.10
C LEU A 321 -23.07 8.03 -12.11
N ALA A 322 -23.91 9.07 -12.06
CA ALA A 322 -24.97 9.26 -13.06
C ALA A 322 -24.40 9.49 -14.48
N ALA A 323 -23.32 10.27 -14.61
CA ALA A 323 -22.64 10.46 -15.89
C ALA A 323 -22.03 9.14 -16.41
N VAL A 324 -21.37 8.38 -15.53
CA VAL A 324 -20.86 7.04 -15.87
C VAL A 324 -21.99 6.10 -16.28
N ALA A 325 -23.14 6.13 -15.59
CA ALA A 325 -24.30 5.32 -15.95
C ALA A 325 -24.78 5.61 -17.38
N ARG A 326 -24.81 6.89 -17.80
CA ARG A 326 -25.16 7.27 -19.19
C ARG A 326 -24.16 6.70 -20.18
N LEU A 327 -22.86 6.91 -19.94
CA LEU A 327 -21.80 6.42 -20.81
C LEU A 327 -21.77 4.89 -20.91
N VAL A 328 -22.03 4.19 -19.80
CA VAL A 328 -22.20 2.72 -19.80
C VAL A 328 -23.39 2.33 -20.66
N GLY A 329 -24.54 3.02 -20.53
CA GLY A 329 -25.70 2.84 -21.39
C GLY A 329 -25.40 3.00 -22.88
N ASP A 330 -24.50 3.93 -23.22
CA ASP A 330 -24.02 4.17 -24.58
C ASP A 330 -22.94 3.17 -25.05
N GLY A 331 -22.52 2.25 -24.18
CA GLY A 331 -21.58 1.17 -24.49
C GLY A 331 -20.12 1.44 -24.11
N CYS A 332 -19.86 2.41 -23.23
CA CYS A 332 -18.53 2.63 -22.67
C CYS A 332 -18.30 1.73 -21.44
N PRO A 333 -17.23 0.91 -21.38
CA PRO A 333 -16.92 0.15 -20.17
C PRO A 333 -16.44 1.06 -19.04
N ALA A 334 -16.70 0.66 -17.80
CA ALA A 334 -16.28 1.42 -16.62
C ALA A 334 -15.72 0.51 -15.52
N THR A 335 -14.91 1.08 -14.64
CA THR A 335 -14.47 0.46 -13.39
C THR A 335 -14.75 1.43 -12.25
N ILE A 336 -15.55 0.98 -11.30
CA ILE A 336 -15.84 1.73 -10.07
C ILE A 336 -14.99 1.15 -8.94
N THR A 337 -14.15 1.99 -8.34
CA THR A 337 -13.44 1.70 -7.10
C THR A 337 -14.15 2.41 -5.95
N GLU A 338 -14.77 1.63 -5.08
CA GLU A 338 -15.47 2.15 -3.91
C GLU A 338 -14.62 1.99 -2.66
N PHE A 339 -14.73 2.99 -1.78
CA PHE A 339 -14.36 2.89 -0.38
C PHE A 339 -15.64 2.81 0.43
N ARG A 340 -16.09 1.57 0.61
CA ARG A 340 -17.41 1.21 1.11
C ARG A 340 -17.38 1.05 2.62
N ILE A 341 -18.14 1.86 3.32
CA ILE A 341 -18.44 1.66 4.74
C ILE A 341 -19.37 0.44 4.85
N THR A 342 -18.93 -0.60 5.53
CA THR A 342 -19.71 -1.84 5.76
C THR A 342 -19.87 -2.12 7.25
N GLY A 343 -20.82 -3.00 7.60
CA GLY A 343 -21.08 -3.43 8.99
C GLY A 343 -21.75 -2.39 9.89
N ALA A 344 -22.03 -1.19 9.37
CA ALA A 344 -22.80 -0.16 10.08
C ALA A 344 -24.32 -0.43 10.07
N GLY A 345 -24.82 -1.25 9.14
CA GLY A 345 -26.22 -1.69 9.03
C GLY A 345 -27.24 -0.55 9.19
N ALA A 346 -28.41 -0.89 9.72
CA ALA A 346 -29.46 0.07 10.12
C ALA A 346 -29.41 0.47 11.61
N VAL A 347 -28.43 -0.05 12.37
CA VAL A 347 -28.53 -0.19 13.85
C VAL A 347 -27.98 1.01 14.62
N LEU A 348 -27.51 2.06 13.96
CA LEU A 348 -26.93 3.23 14.64
C LEU A 348 -27.78 4.47 14.38
N PRO A 349 -28.05 5.33 15.41
CA PRO A 349 -28.50 6.69 15.13
C PRO A 349 -27.59 7.30 14.06
N PRO A 350 -28.13 8.03 13.08
CA PRO A 350 -27.61 7.95 11.73
C PRO A 350 -26.17 8.47 11.66
N LEU A 351 -25.26 7.59 11.26
CA LEU A 351 -23.87 7.93 10.92
C LEU A 351 -23.84 9.07 9.89
N VAL A 352 -24.85 9.06 9.01
CA VAL A 352 -25.14 10.12 8.03
C VAL A 352 -26.57 10.64 8.29
N PRO A 353 -26.76 11.63 9.18
CA PRO A 353 -28.09 12.12 9.54
C PRO A 353 -28.92 12.59 8.35
N ASP A 354 -28.26 13.19 7.36
CA ASP A 354 -28.93 13.76 6.19
C ASP A 354 -29.52 12.68 5.28
N LEU A 355 -29.06 11.43 5.40
CA LEU A 355 -29.54 10.28 4.64
C LEU A 355 -30.32 9.28 5.51
N ALA A 356 -30.72 9.66 6.72
CA ALA A 356 -31.42 8.77 7.65
C ALA A 356 -32.72 8.20 7.05
N HIS A 357 -33.39 8.97 6.22
CA HIS A 357 -34.61 8.59 5.52
C HIS A 357 -34.41 7.45 4.49
N HIS A 358 -33.16 7.17 4.06
CA HIS A 358 -32.84 6.00 3.24
C HIS A 358 -32.71 4.68 4.05
N LEU A 359 -32.61 4.78 5.38
CA LEU A 359 -32.46 3.62 6.29
C LEU A 359 -33.81 3.00 6.63
N THR A 360 -34.84 3.82 6.76
CA THR A 360 -36.24 3.38 6.76
C THR A 360 -36.55 2.88 5.35
N GLY A 361 -37.24 1.73 5.20
CA GLY A 361 -37.71 1.26 3.89
C GLY A 361 -38.57 2.30 3.18
N PRO A 362 -39.03 2.05 1.92
CA PRO A 362 -40.00 2.95 1.30
C PRO A 362 -41.10 3.23 2.32
N ILE A 363 -41.33 4.51 2.62
CA ILE A 363 -42.41 4.91 3.52
C ILE A 363 -43.68 4.37 2.85
N PRO A 364 -44.36 3.38 3.47
CA PRO A 364 -45.49 2.70 2.84
C PRO A 364 -46.67 3.64 2.61
#